data_AF-A0A3N5T3G5-F1
#
_entry.id   AF-A0A3N5T3G5-F1
#
_cell.length_a   1.000
_cell.length_b   1.000
_cell.length_c   1.000
_cell.angle_alpha   90.00
_cell.angle_beta   90.00
_cell.angle_gamma   90.00
#
_symmetry.space_group_name_H-M   'P 1'
#
loop_
_entity.id
_entity.type
_entity.pdbx_description
1 polymer ?
#
loop_
_entity_poly.entity_id
_entity_poly.type
_entity_poly.pdbx_seq_one_letter_code
_entity_poly.pdbx_strand_id
1 'polypeptide(L)'
;DGDLVGLRYDNWKFVFAEQRCQGTVMIWAEPLVFLRIPKFFNLRTDPFERADITSNTYWDWMIDRAFMIYGAQFIVKNFLDTFKEFPPRMKAASFGIDQILAKMEQALNID
;
A
#
# COMPACT_ATOMS: atom_id res chain seq x y z
N ASP A 1 -1.77 0.20 11.41
CA ASP A 1 -1.82 -0.91 10.44
C ASP A 1 -3.20 -1.09 9.82
N GLY A 2 -3.63 -0.16 8.97
CA GLY A 2 -4.91 -0.25 8.24
C GLY A 2 -4.90 0.42 6.88
N ASP A 3 -3.71 0.69 6.36
CA ASP A 3 -3.50 1.50 5.17
C ASP A 3 -3.70 0.67 3.89
N LEU A 4 -4.00 1.37 2.78
CA LEU A 4 -4.09 0.74 1.48
C LEU A 4 -2.68 0.45 0.93
N VAL A 5 -2.24 -0.79 1.09
CA VAL A 5 -0.89 -1.22 0.65
C VAL A 5 -0.86 -1.74 -0.79
N GLY A 6 -2.00 -2.08 -1.37
CA GLY A 6 -2.07 -2.55 -2.75
C GLY A 6 -3.49 -2.63 -3.30
N LEU A 7 -3.58 -2.85 -4.60
CA LEU A 7 -4.83 -3.04 -5.35
C LEU A 7 -4.66 -4.24 -6.28
N ARG A 8 -5.66 -5.13 -6.34
CA ARG A 8 -5.74 -6.19 -7.36
C ARG A 8 -6.98 -5.99 -8.21
N TYR A 9 -6.81 -6.02 -9.53
CA TYR A 9 -7.88 -5.93 -10.51
C TYR A 9 -7.57 -6.80 -11.72
N ASP A 10 -8.41 -7.81 -11.98
CA ASP A 10 -8.18 -8.82 -13.02
C ASP A 10 -6.75 -9.40 -12.94
N ASN A 11 -5.96 -9.32 -14.01
CA ASN A 11 -4.60 -9.80 -14.06
C ASN A 11 -3.59 -8.79 -13.48
N TRP A 12 -4.02 -7.61 -13.05
CA TRP A 12 -3.15 -6.55 -12.57
C TRP A 12 -3.09 -6.50 -11.06
N LYS A 13 -1.89 -6.28 -10.52
CA LYS A 13 -1.68 -5.93 -9.12
C LYS A 13 -0.80 -4.70 -9.03
N PHE A 14 -1.22 -3.75 -8.21
CA PHE A 14 -0.49 -2.54 -7.86
C PHE A 14 -0.06 -2.63 -6.40
N VAL A 15 1.18 -2.24 -6.12
CA VAL A 15 1.81 -2.24 -4.80
C VAL A 15 2.16 -0.80 -4.45
N PHE A 16 1.46 -0.25 -3.46
CA PHE A 16 1.66 1.10 -2.96
C PHE A 16 2.66 1.14 -1.81
N ALA A 17 2.76 0.07 -1.04
CA ALA A 17 3.75 -0.10 0.01
C ALA A 17 4.39 -1.49 -0.08
N GLU A 18 5.71 -1.56 0.07
CA GLU A 18 6.47 -2.81 -0.03
C GLU A 18 7.19 -3.14 1.27
N GLN A 19 7.38 -4.43 1.55
CA GLN A 19 8.31 -4.89 2.57
C GLN A 19 9.69 -5.06 1.93
N ARG A 20 10.67 -4.28 2.41
CA ARG A 20 12.06 -4.34 1.90
C ARG A 20 12.90 -5.39 2.62
N CYS A 21 12.54 -5.73 3.86
CA CYS A 21 13.17 -6.80 4.60
C CYS A 21 12.86 -8.15 3.94
N GLN A 22 13.85 -9.05 3.90
CA GLN A 22 13.70 -10.42 3.42
C GLN A 22 14.16 -11.42 4.49
N GLY A 23 13.58 -12.62 4.49
CA GLY A 23 14.01 -13.74 5.32
C GLY A 23 13.29 -13.88 6.65
N THR A 24 13.96 -13.49 7.75
CA THR A 24 13.61 -13.90 9.13
C THR A 24 12.37 -13.21 9.68
N VAL A 25 12.09 -13.42 10.98
CA VAL A 25 11.03 -12.70 11.71
C VAL A 25 11.17 -11.17 11.66
N MET A 26 12.34 -10.66 11.27
CA MET A 26 12.55 -9.23 11.05
C MET A 26 11.55 -8.61 10.07
N ILE A 27 11.02 -9.39 9.12
CA ILE A 27 9.92 -8.99 8.22
C ILE A 27 8.69 -8.44 8.96
N TRP A 28 8.42 -8.96 10.17
CA TRP A 28 7.30 -8.52 11.00
C TRP A 28 7.65 -7.35 11.92
N ALA A 29 8.93 -7.13 12.16
CA ALA A 29 9.42 -6.02 12.97
C ALA A 29 9.63 -4.74 12.14
N GLU A 30 9.90 -4.87 10.84
CA GLU A 30 10.15 -3.74 9.95
C GLU A 30 8.87 -3.15 9.35
N PRO A 31 8.79 -1.80 9.25
CA PRO A 31 7.66 -1.14 8.62
C PRO A 31 7.64 -1.37 7.11
N LEU A 32 6.44 -1.30 6.52
CA LEU A 32 6.29 -1.20 5.08
C LEU A 32 6.77 0.17 4.59
N VAL A 33 7.35 0.20 3.39
CA VAL A 33 7.82 1.43 2.74
C VAL A 33 6.82 1.84 1.66
N PHE A 34 6.18 2.99 1.87
CA PHE A 34 5.30 3.59 0.87
C PHE A 34 6.08 4.15 -0.32
N LEU A 35 5.65 3.79 -1.52
CA LEU A 35 6.28 4.14 -2.77
C LEU A 35 5.67 5.42 -3.36
N ARG A 36 6.52 6.29 -3.92
CA ARG A 36 6.06 7.45 -4.70
C ARG A 36 5.52 7.05 -6.06
N ILE A 37 6.16 6.05 -6.68
CA ILE A 37 5.72 5.42 -7.90
C ILE A 37 5.33 3.99 -7.52
N PRO A 38 4.03 3.64 -7.55
CA PRO A 38 3.59 2.29 -7.23
C PRO A 38 4.22 1.30 -8.20
N LYS A 39 4.67 0.16 -7.70
CA LYS A 39 5.00 -0.97 -8.57
C LYS A 39 3.70 -1.58 -9.08
N PHE A 40 3.72 -2.10 -10.29
CA PHE A 40 2.61 -2.93 -10.76
C PHE A 40 3.10 -4.09 -11.61
N PHE A 41 2.31 -5.16 -11.57
CA PHE A 41 2.63 -6.45 -12.14
C PHE A 41 1.41 -6.99 -12.88
N ASN A 42 1.68 -7.77 -13.92
CA ASN A 42 0.67 -8.62 -14.54
C ASN A 42 0.83 -10.04 -13.98
N LEU A 43 -0.08 -10.43 -13.09
CA LEU A 43 -0.07 -11.70 -12.38
C LEU A 43 -0.28 -12.92 -13.28
N ARG A 44 -0.79 -12.75 -14.51
CA ARG A 44 -0.87 -13.85 -15.48
C ARG A 44 0.52 -14.20 -16.01
N THR A 45 1.37 -13.21 -16.23
CA THR A 45 2.73 -13.41 -16.75
C THR A 45 3.77 -13.53 -15.65
N ASP A 46 3.55 -12.87 -14.51
CA ASP A 46 4.43 -12.84 -13.35
C ASP A 46 3.64 -13.11 -12.05
N PRO A 47 3.25 -14.37 -11.79
CA PRO A 47 2.41 -14.73 -10.66
C PRO A 47 3.09 -14.51 -9.30
N PHE A 48 4.42 -14.38 -9.27
CA PHE A 48 5.21 -14.21 -8.04
C PHE A 48 5.79 -12.80 -7.88
N GLU A 49 5.45 -11.87 -8.78
CA GLU A 49 5.86 -10.46 -8.68
C GLU A 49 7.38 -10.31 -8.60
N ARG A 50 8.10 -11.06 -9.44
CA ARG A 50 9.58 -11.10 -9.43
C ARG A 50 10.22 -10.20 -10.48
N ALA A 51 9.43 -9.64 -11.39
CA ALA A 51 9.96 -8.92 -12.54
C ALA A 51 10.86 -7.73 -12.15
N ASP A 52 10.59 -7.05 -11.04
CA ASP A 52 11.39 -5.93 -10.54
C ASP A 52 12.77 -6.36 -10.00
N ILE A 53 12.95 -7.64 -9.68
CA ILE A 53 14.20 -8.23 -9.21
C ILE A 53 14.95 -8.93 -10.36
N THR A 54 14.24 -9.68 -11.20
CA THR A 54 14.85 -10.61 -12.15
C THR A 54 14.88 -10.13 -13.60
N SER A 55 14.06 -9.14 -13.96
CA SER A 55 13.98 -8.65 -15.34
C SER A 55 14.85 -7.42 -15.55
N ASN A 56 15.63 -7.43 -16.63
CA ASN A 56 16.43 -6.28 -17.06
C ASN A 56 15.58 -5.16 -17.69
N THR A 57 14.33 -5.44 -18.06
CA THR A 57 13.47 -4.53 -18.83
C THR A 57 12.18 -4.15 -18.10
N TYR A 58 12.02 -4.56 -16.83
CA TYR A 58 10.81 -4.26 -16.05
C TYR A 58 10.50 -2.77 -15.98
N TRP A 59 11.51 -1.94 -15.70
CA TRP A 59 11.32 -0.51 -15.51
C TRP A 59 10.89 0.20 -16.81
N ASP A 60 11.45 -0.21 -17.94
CA ASP A 60 11.05 0.30 -19.26
C ASP A 60 9.59 -0.07 -19.57
N TRP A 61 9.26 -1.36 -19.39
CA TRP A 61 7.89 -1.87 -19.55
C TRP A 61 6.87 -1.17 -18.64
N MET A 62 7.27 -0.86 -17.40
CA MET A 62 6.44 -0.18 -16.40
C MET A 62 6.21 1.28 -16.81
N ILE A 63 7.24 1.99 -17.24
CA ILE A 63 7.15 3.40 -17.65
C ILE A 63 6.25 3.57 -18.88
N ASP A 64 6.39 2.69 -19.88
CA ASP A 64 5.50 2.64 -21.06
C ASP A 64 4.00 2.51 -20.68
N ARG A 65 3.73 1.98 -19.48
CA ARG A 65 2.40 1.71 -18.95
C ARG A 65 2.07 2.55 -17.72
N ALA A 66 2.83 3.63 -17.45
CA ALA A 66 2.61 4.48 -16.28
C ALA A 66 1.18 5.05 -16.21
N PHE A 67 0.50 5.21 -17.36
CA PHE A 67 -0.90 5.61 -17.44
C PHE A 67 -1.85 4.68 -16.67
N MET A 68 -1.49 3.41 -16.46
CA MET A 68 -2.26 2.44 -15.67
C MET A 68 -2.44 2.89 -14.21
N ILE A 69 -1.52 3.71 -13.69
CA ILE A 69 -1.61 4.27 -12.32
C ILE A 69 -2.87 5.12 -12.16
N TYR A 70 -3.28 5.88 -13.18
CA TYR A 70 -4.52 6.67 -13.13
C TYR A 70 -5.76 5.76 -13.07
N GLY A 71 -5.73 4.61 -13.76
CA GLY A 71 -6.77 3.60 -13.65
C GLY A 71 -6.89 3.03 -12.23
N ALA A 72 -5.75 2.72 -11.60
CA ALA A 72 -5.72 2.27 -10.21
C ALA A 72 -6.27 3.33 -9.25
N GLN A 73 -5.89 4.60 -9.42
CA GLN A 73 -6.40 5.71 -8.62
C GLN A 73 -7.93 5.83 -8.71
N PHE A 74 -8.51 5.67 -9.90
CA PHE A 74 -9.96 5.73 -10.09
C PHE A 74 -10.68 4.59 -9.35
N ILE A 75 -10.15 3.36 -9.42
CA ILE A 75 -10.73 2.21 -8.71
C ILE A 75 -10.66 2.43 -7.20
N VAL A 76 -9.51 2.87 -6.69
CA VAL A 76 -9.33 3.17 -5.26
C VAL A 76 -10.27 4.27 -4.82
N LYS A 77 -10.42 5.34 -5.61
CA LYS A 77 -11.35 6.43 -5.33
C LYS A 77 -12.78 5.91 -5.20
N ASN A 78 -13.25 5.05 -6.11
CA ASN A 78 -14.60 4.50 -6.05
C ASN A 78 -14.79 3.64 -4.79
N PHE A 79 -13.78 2.87 -4.39
CA PHE A 79 -13.82 2.13 -3.12
C PHE A 79 -13.90 3.07 -1.92
N LEU A 80 -13.06 4.12 -1.88
CA LEU A 80 -13.07 5.11 -0.80
C LEU A 80 -14.38 5.90 -0.75
N ASP A 81 -15.01 6.16 -1.90
CA ASP A 81 -16.31 6.83 -1.96
C ASP A 81 -17.41 6.01 -1.25
N THR A 82 -17.29 4.68 -1.18
CA THR A 82 -18.23 3.83 -0.42
C THR A 82 -18.21 4.11 1.08
N PHE A 83 -17.12 4.64 1.63
CA PHE A 83 -17.01 4.94 3.06
C PHE A 83 -17.90 6.12 3.50
N LYS A 84 -18.44 6.88 2.53
CA LYS A 84 -19.49 7.88 2.81
C LYS A 84 -20.78 7.21 3.28
N GLU A 85 -21.12 6.06 2.70
CA GLU A 85 -22.28 5.26 3.07
C GLU A 85 -21.95 4.27 4.20
N PHE A 86 -20.74 3.70 4.16
CA PHE A 86 -20.26 2.70 5.12
C PHE A 86 -19.02 3.20 5.87
N PRO A 87 -19.18 4.14 6.82
CA PRO A 87 -18.04 4.70 7.54
C PRO A 87 -17.32 3.64 8.39
N PRO A 88 -15.99 3.70 8.51
CA PRO A 88 -15.23 2.80 9.38
C PRO A 88 -15.72 2.87 10.82
N ARG A 89 -16.17 1.73 11.37
CA ARG A 89 -16.73 1.65 12.73
C ARG A 89 -15.66 1.58 13.82
N MET A 90 -14.44 1.19 13.47
CA MET A 90 -13.32 1.04 14.40
C MET A 90 -12.08 1.69 13.79
N LYS A 91 -11.34 2.46 14.59
CA LYS A 91 -10.02 2.96 14.18
C LYS A 91 -9.08 1.77 14.00
N ALA A 92 -8.24 1.82 12.99
CA ALA A 92 -7.23 0.79 12.78
C ALA A 92 -6.39 0.61 14.06
N ALA A 93 -6.11 -0.64 14.41
CA ALA A 93 -5.14 -0.93 15.45
C ALA A 93 -3.79 -0.32 15.05
N SER A 94 -3.15 0.36 16.00
CA SER A 94 -1.78 0.80 15.87
C SER A 94 -0.99 0.11 16.96
N PHE A 95 0.08 -0.56 16.56
CA PHE A 95 1.05 -1.15 17.48
C PHE A 95 2.19 -0.16 17.81
N GLY A 96 2.18 1.03 17.21
CA GLY A 96 3.13 2.10 17.45
C GLY A 96 2.76 3.01 18.63
N ILE A 97 3.72 3.86 19.02
CA ILE A 97 3.57 4.82 20.13
C ILE A 97 2.64 5.98 19.73
N ASP A 98 2.29 6.14 18.44
CA ASP A 98 1.43 7.23 17.94
C ASP A 98 0.08 7.31 18.67
N GLN A 99 -0.52 6.18 19.05
CA GLN A 99 -1.74 6.18 19.84
C GLN A 99 -1.53 6.69 21.28
N ILE A 100 -0.35 6.46 21.85
CA ILE A 100 0.04 6.98 23.17
C ILE A 100 0.30 8.49 23.07
N LEU A 101 1.05 8.92 22.05
CA LEU A 101 1.32 10.34 21.80
C LEU A 101 0.03 11.12 21.55
N ALA A 102 -0.87 10.63 20.70
CA ALA A 102 -2.16 11.28 20.46
C ALA A 102 -3.02 11.38 21.73
N LYS A 103 -2.98 10.38 22.62
CA LYS A 103 -3.66 10.45 23.93
C LYS A 103 -2.99 11.46 24.87
N MET A 104 -1.67 11.56 24.87
CA MET A 104 -0.93 12.55 25.65
C MET A 104 -1.20 13.98 25.15
N GLU A 105 -1.18 14.21 23.83
CA GLU A 105 -1.52 15.50 23.24
C GLU A 105 -2.97 15.91 23.54
N GLN A 106 -3.92 14.96 23.50
CA GLN A 106 -5.30 15.22 23.92
C GLN A 106 -5.42 15.56 25.41
N ALA A 107 -4.61 14.93 26.26
CA ALA A 107 -4.57 15.24 27.69
C ALA A 107 -3.90 16.59 28.01
N LEU A 108 -2.96 17.03 27.17
CA LEU A 108 -2.25 18.29 27.31
C LEU A 108 -3.01 19.48 26.71
N ASN A 109 -3.85 19.27 25.69
CA ASN A 109 -4.70 20.29 25.07
C ASN A 109 -6.04 20.51 25.81
N ILE A 110 -6.07 20.34 27.13
CA ILE A 110 -7.21 20.70 27.97
C ILE A 110 -6.93 22.09 28.57
N ASP A 111 -7.32 23.12 27.82
CA ASP A 111 -7.79 24.42 28.33
C ASP A 111 -9.28 24.56 27.97
#